data_AF-A0A957WY94-F1
#
_entry.id   AF-A0A957WY94-F1
#
_cell.length_a   1.000
_cell.length_b   1.000
_cell.length_c   1.000
_cell.angle_alpha   90.00
_cell.angle_beta   90.00
_cell.angle_gamma   90.00
#
_symmetry.space_group_name_H-M   'P 1'
#
loop_
_entity.id
_entity.type
_entity.pdbx_description
1 polymer ?
#
loop_
_entity_poly.entity_id
_entity_poly.type
_entity_poly.pdbx_seq_one_letter_code
_entity_poly.pdbx_strand_id
1 'polypeptide(L)'
;IVQPAAKVGVTVEDALAVALIADAAGESGALPLVQETLVLLWEKVERQLLKLDAYRQMADGGRSGLQVAIDRWADHVYNNKLPPAAQPITRRIFLRLIQFGQGRADTRRQQTVGELRSSSDDPTTFDQTLAILADSRLITTSGEEG
;
A
#
# COMPACT_ATOMS: atom_id res chain seq x y z
N ILE A 1 4.47 -16.73 -4.12
CA ILE A 1 5.33 -15.51 -4.07
C ILE A 1 6.10 -15.29 -5.39
N VAL A 2 6.48 -16.32 -6.15
CA VAL A 2 7.33 -16.17 -7.37
C VAL A 2 6.60 -16.30 -8.73
N GLN A 3 5.33 -16.74 -8.73
CA GLN A 3 4.65 -17.14 -9.97
C GLN A 3 4.23 -16.01 -10.94
N PRO A 4 4.01 -14.74 -10.53
CA PRO A 4 3.75 -13.67 -11.50
C PRO A 4 5.00 -13.26 -12.30
N ALA A 5 6.17 -13.25 -11.66
CA ALA A 5 7.44 -12.82 -12.27
C ALA A 5 7.97 -13.83 -13.31
N ALA A 6 7.82 -15.13 -13.04
CA ALA A 6 8.22 -16.20 -13.96
C ALA A 6 7.44 -16.17 -15.30
N LYS A 7 6.20 -15.65 -15.32
CA LYS A 7 5.38 -15.57 -16.54
C LYS A 7 5.85 -14.51 -17.54
N VAL A 8 6.73 -13.59 -17.12
CA VAL A 8 7.25 -12.48 -17.95
C VAL A 8 8.77 -12.60 -18.15
N GLY A 9 9.37 -13.72 -17.72
CA GLY A 9 10.81 -13.97 -17.86
C GLY A 9 11.69 -13.20 -16.89
N VAL A 10 11.12 -12.53 -15.87
CA VAL A 10 11.88 -11.79 -14.85
C VAL A 10 12.12 -12.65 -13.62
N THR A 11 13.38 -12.75 -13.21
CA THR A 11 13.80 -13.46 -12.00
C THR A 11 13.99 -12.46 -10.86
N VAL A 12 13.54 -12.82 -9.66
CA VAL A 12 13.76 -12.05 -8.44
C VAL A 12 14.89 -12.75 -7.67
N GLU A 13 15.90 -11.99 -7.25
CA GLU A 13 16.99 -12.54 -6.44
C GLU A 13 16.45 -13.10 -5.11
N ASP A 14 16.90 -14.29 -4.69
CA ASP A 14 16.44 -14.91 -3.43
C ASP A 14 16.68 -13.99 -2.22
N ALA A 15 17.81 -13.28 -2.20
CA ALA A 15 18.14 -12.32 -1.16
C ALA A 15 17.16 -11.13 -1.12
N LEU A 16 16.62 -10.72 -2.28
CA LEU A 16 15.55 -9.72 -2.36
C LEU A 16 14.23 -10.27 -1.83
N ALA A 17 13.87 -11.50 -2.19
CA ALA A 17 12.66 -12.13 -1.68
C ALA A 17 12.68 -12.27 -0.15
N VAL A 18 13.82 -12.68 0.42
CA VAL A 18 14.01 -12.75 1.88
C VAL A 18 13.91 -11.37 2.53
N ALA A 19 14.53 -10.34 1.96
CA ALA A 19 14.45 -8.98 2.49
C ALA A 19 13.01 -8.43 2.47
N LEU A 20 12.29 -8.62 1.36
CA LEU A 20 10.88 -8.22 1.25
C LEU A 20 10.00 -8.93 2.27
N ILE A 21 10.20 -10.23 2.49
CA ILE A 21 9.46 -11.00 3.49
C ILE A 21 9.80 -10.54 4.91
N ALA A 22 11.08 -10.26 5.20
CA ALA A 22 11.52 -9.79 6.51
C ALA A 22 10.92 -8.41 6.84
N ASP A 23 10.94 -7.47 5.89
CA ASP A 23 10.33 -6.14 6.06
C ASP A 23 8.79 -6.22 6.13
N ALA A 24 8.19 -7.21 5.47
CA ALA A 24 6.76 -7.50 5.49
C ALA A 24 6.29 -8.23 6.76
N ALA A 25 7.15 -8.97 7.45
CA ALA A 25 6.77 -9.86 8.55
C ALA A 25 6.16 -9.14 9.77
N GLY A 26 6.38 -7.83 9.90
CA GLY A 26 5.76 -6.99 10.92
C GLY A 26 4.33 -6.54 10.60
N GLU A 27 3.84 -6.77 9.38
CA GLU A 27 2.60 -6.18 8.88
C GLU A 27 1.55 -7.27 8.57
N SER A 28 0.39 -7.23 9.24
CA SER A 28 -0.74 -8.09 8.87
C SER A 28 -1.22 -7.70 7.46
N GLY A 29 -1.33 -8.65 6.52
CA GLY A 29 -1.68 -8.34 5.13
C GLY A 29 -0.53 -7.76 4.29
N ALA A 30 0.72 -8.12 4.61
CA ALA A 30 1.89 -7.60 3.90
C ALA A 30 2.07 -8.08 2.45
N LEU A 31 1.38 -9.15 2.04
CA LEU A 31 1.53 -9.71 0.70
C LEU A 31 1.15 -8.70 -0.40
N PRO A 32 0.02 -7.97 -0.31
CA PRO A 32 -0.26 -6.82 -1.17
C PRO A 32 0.87 -5.78 -1.21
N LEU A 33 1.47 -5.43 -0.08
CA LEU A 33 2.53 -4.41 0.00
C LEU A 33 3.79 -4.86 -0.74
N VAL A 34 4.14 -6.14 -0.62
CA VAL A 34 5.25 -6.76 -1.37
C VAL A 34 4.97 -6.73 -2.87
N GLN A 35 3.73 -6.98 -3.30
CA GLN A 35 3.36 -6.93 -4.72
C GLN A 35 3.52 -5.52 -5.30
N GLU A 36 3.03 -4.49 -4.61
CA GLU A 36 3.19 -3.09 -5.07
C GLU A 36 4.66 -2.66 -5.09
N THR A 37 5.44 -3.11 -4.10
CA THR A 37 6.89 -2.86 -4.09
C THR A 37 7.58 -3.48 -5.29
N LEU A 38 7.18 -4.70 -5.69
CA LEU A 38 7.68 -5.33 -6.91
C LEU A 38 7.27 -4.59 -8.18
N VAL A 39 6.05 -4.02 -8.22
CA VAL A 39 5.59 -3.17 -9.34
C VAL A 39 6.45 -1.90 -9.43
N LEU A 40 6.74 -1.24 -8.32
CA LEU A 40 7.60 -0.05 -8.30
C LEU A 40 9.05 -0.36 -8.67
N LEU A 41 9.53 -1.54 -8.26
CA LEU A 41 10.85 -2.05 -8.62
C LEU A 41 10.93 -2.50 -10.08
N TRP A 42 9.80 -2.70 -10.77
CA TRP A 42 9.79 -3.18 -12.15
C TRP A 42 10.58 -2.26 -13.10
N GLU A 43 10.55 -0.95 -12.86
CA GLU A 43 11.33 0.04 -13.63
C GLU A 43 12.86 -0.09 -13.42
N LYS A 44 13.29 -0.85 -12.40
CA LYS A 44 14.70 -1.10 -12.07
C LYS A 44 15.18 -2.49 -12.49
N VAL A 45 14.37 -3.24 -13.24
CA VAL A 45 14.76 -4.55 -13.77
C VAL A 45 15.89 -4.39 -14.78
N GLU A 46 17.02 -5.01 -14.49
CA GLU A 46 18.18 -5.05 -15.39
C GLU A 46 18.38 -6.47 -15.89
N ARG A 47 18.47 -6.67 -17.22
CA ARG A 47 18.72 -7.99 -17.82
C ARG A 47 17.77 -9.08 -17.30
N GLN A 48 16.49 -8.73 -17.11
CA GLN A 48 15.45 -9.60 -16.56
C GLN A 48 15.71 -10.09 -15.12
N LEU A 49 16.58 -9.42 -14.36
CA LEU A 49 16.85 -9.72 -12.96
C LEU A 49 16.53 -8.51 -12.10
N LEU A 50 15.68 -8.72 -11.10
CA LEU A 50 15.48 -7.75 -10.04
C LEU A 50 16.39 -8.08 -8.86
N LYS A 51 17.36 -7.19 -8.62
CA LYS A 51 18.42 -7.36 -7.63
C LYS A 51 18.04 -6.73 -6.29
N LEU A 52 18.58 -7.29 -5.21
CA LEU A 52 18.45 -6.69 -3.87
C LEU A 52 18.99 -5.26 -3.81
N ASP A 53 20.01 -4.95 -4.60
CA ASP A 53 20.63 -3.63 -4.62
C ASP A 53 19.67 -2.52 -5.05
N ALA A 54 18.81 -2.79 -6.05
CA ALA A 54 17.78 -1.85 -6.49
C ALA A 54 16.78 -1.51 -5.38
N TYR A 55 16.43 -2.51 -4.56
CA TYR A 55 15.58 -2.34 -3.39
C TYR A 55 16.27 -1.55 -2.27
N ARG A 56 17.55 -1.84 -1.99
CA ARG A 56 18.33 -1.10 -0.99
C ARG A 56 18.55 0.36 -1.37
N GLN A 57 18.72 0.66 -2.66
CA GLN A 57 18.86 2.03 -3.16
C GLN A 57 17.57 2.86 -3.02
N MET A 58 16.42 2.20 -2.86
CA MET A 58 15.16 2.90 -2.55
C MET A 58 15.07 3.33 -1.08
N ALA A 59 15.77 2.66 -0.17
CA ALA A 59 15.76 3.01 1.25
C ALA A 59 16.36 4.40 1.48
N ASP A 60 15.71 5.21 2.32
CA ASP A 60 16.16 6.55 2.68
C ASP A 60 15.87 6.84 4.15
N GLY A 61 16.66 7.72 4.78
CA GLY A 61 16.33 8.26 6.11
C GLY A 61 16.08 7.24 7.23
N GLY A 62 16.61 6.00 7.13
CA GLY A 62 16.35 4.91 8.08
C GLY A 62 15.06 4.10 7.82
N ARG A 63 14.33 4.40 6.75
CA ARG A 63 13.17 3.63 6.27
C ARG A 63 13.61 2.48 5.38
N SER A 64 12.90 1.34 5.44
CA SER A 64 13.14 0.24 4.50
C SER A 64 12.66 0.59 3.09
N GLY A 65 13.15 -0.13 2.07
CA GLY A 65 12.69 0.07 0.69
C GLY A 65 11.18 -0.16 0.55
N LEU A 66 10.60 -1.06 1.35
CA LEU A 66 9.17 -1.35 1.42
C LEU A 66 8.40 -0.13 1.95
N GLN A 67 8.86 0.50 3.01
CA GLN A 67 8.23 1.72 3.54
C GLN A 67 8.25 2.85 2.51
N VAL A 68 9.39 3.08 1.85
CA VAL A 68 9.51 4.10 0.80
C VAL A 68 8.62 3.77 -0.41
N ALA A 69 8.51 2.50 -0.77
CA ALA A 69 7.63 2.04 -1.85
C ALA A 69 6.16 2.34 -1.54
N ILE A 70 5.71 2.01 -0.32
CA ILE A 70 4.34 2.27 0.14
C ILE A 70 4.04 3.77 0.15
N ASP A 71 4.94 4.58 0.68
CA ASP A 71 4.78 6.04 0.72
C ASP A 71 4.62 6.60 -0.69
N ARG A 72 5.49 6.21 -1.64
CA ARG A 72 5.42 6.67 -3.03
C ARG A 72 4.12 6.24 -3.72
N TRP A 73 3.65 5.02 -3.45
CA TRP A 73 2.39 4.54 -3.99
C TRP A 73 1.20 5.30 -3.45
N ALA A 74 1.14 5.50 -2.12
CA ALA A 74 0.09 6.28 -1.47
C ALA A 74 0.06 7.72 -2.01
N ASP A 75 1.22 8.36 -2.17
CA ASP A 75 1.35 9.69 -2.77
C ASP A 75 0.86 9.71 -4.21
N HIS A 76 1.21 8.71 -5.02
CA HIS A 76 0.73 8.62 -6.40
C HIS A 76 -0.80 8.49 -6.48
N VAL A 77 -1.40 7.64 -5.65
CA VAL A 77 -2.86 7.48 -5.60
C VAL A 77 -3.51 8.80 -5.16
N TYR A 78 -2.99 9.42 -4.09
CA TYR A 78 -3.52 10.65 -3.53
C TYR A 78 -3.48 11.84 -4.49
N ASN A 79 -2.38 11.97 -5.25
CA ASN A 79 -2.15 13.11 -6.12
C ASN A 79 -2.68 12.90 -7.55
N ASN A 80 -2.68 11.67 -8.07
CA ASN A 80 -2.90 11.42 -9.51
C ASN A 80 -4.15 10.59 -9.83
N LYS A 81 -4.62 9.74 -8.90
CA LYS A 81 -5.81 8.89 -9.14
C LYS A 81 -7.09 9.46 -8.55
N LEU A 82 -6.98 10.29 -7.52
CA LEU A 82 -8.13 10.92 -6.88
C LEU A 82 -8.42 12.30 -7.46
N PRO A 83 -9.70 12.64 -7.71
CA PRO A 83 -10.06 14.01 -8.04
C PRO A 83 -9.79 14.93 -6.83
N PRO A 84 -9.49 16.23 -7.03
CA PRO A 84 -9.20 17.15 -5.93
C PRO A 84 -10.29 17.20 -4.85
N ALA A 85 -11.56 17.01 -5.22
CA ALA A 85 -12.68 16.97 -4.29
C ALA A 85 -12.66 15.76 -3.33
N ALA A 86 -11.96 14.66 -3.68
CA ALA A 86 -11.84 13.44 -2.88
C ALA A 86 -10.69 13.48 -1.86
N GLN A 87 -9.75 14.40 -2.01
CA GLN A 87 -8.61 14.56 -1.08
C GLN A 87 -9.03 14.81 0.39
N PRO A 88 -9.97 15.72 0.71
CA PRO A 88 -10.41 15.91 2.09
C PRO A 88 -11.10 14.67 2.68
N ILE A 89 -11.86 13.94 1.85
CA ILE A 89 -12.50 12.67 2.23
C ILE A 89 -11.43 11.63 2.57
N THR A 90 -10.44 11.48 1.71
CA THR A 90 -9.32 10.53 1.88
C THR A 90 -8.55 10.78 3.17
N ARG A 91 -8.17 12.04 3.42
CA ARG A 91 -7.46 12.41 4.65
C ARG A 91 -8.27 12.06 5.89
N ARG A 92 -9.59 12.32 5.88
CA ARG A 92 -10.46 11.98 7.00
C ARG A 92 -10.58 10.47 7.20
N ILE A 93 -10.70 9.69 6.13
CA ILE A 93 -10.73 8.23 6.19
C ILE A 93 -9.46 7.71 6.88
N PHE A 94 -8.27 8.11 6.41
CA PHE A 94 -7.02 7.66 7.02
C PHE A 94 -6.90 8.05 8.49
N LEU A 95 -7.23 9.29 8.85
CA LEU A 95 -7.20 9.73 10.24
C LEU A 95 -8.16 8.94 11.15
N ARG A 96 -9.30 8.49 10.62
CA ARG A 96 -10.26 7.65 11.37
C ARG A 96 -9.81 6.19 11.48
N LEU A 97 -8.97 5.72 10.57
CA LEU A 97 -8.41 4.36 10.54
C LEU A 97 -7.10 4.22 11.34
N ILE A 98 -6.57 5.32 11.88
CA ILE A 98 -5.39 5.30 12.77
C ILE A 98 -5.87 5.38 14.23
N GLN A 99 -5.35 4.48 15.08
CA GLN A 99 -5.45 4.57 16.53
C GLN A 99 -4.08 4.93 17.11
N PHE A 100 -4.00 6.07 17.78
CA PHE A 100 -2.82 6.45 18.56
C PHE A 100 -2.80 5.62 19.87
N GLY A 101 -2.29 4.40 19.80
CA GLY A 101 -1.98 3.58 20.97
C GLY A 101 -0.56 3.85 21.45
N GLN A 102 -0.36 3.98 22.77
CA GLN A 102 0.96 4.15 23.37
C GLN A 102 1.84 2.92 23.11
N GLY A 103 2.63 2.94 22.02
CA GLY A 103 3.80 2.07 21.85
C GLY A 103 3.59 0.66 21.28
N ARG A 104 2.58 0.39 20.45
CA ARG A 104 2.49 -0.87 19.69
C ARG A 104 2.33 -0.63 18.18
N ALA A 105 2.90 -1.53 17.38
CA ALA A 105 2.92 -1.48 15.92
C ALA A 105 1.52 -1.66 15.28
N ASP A 106 0.52 -2.16 16.02
CA ASP A 106 -0.88 -2.21 15.57
C ASP A 106 -1.59 -0.88 15.87
N THR A 107 -1.32 0.12 15.04
CA THR A 107 -2.02 1.42 15.03
C THR A 107 -3.30 1.40 14.18
N ARG A 108 -3.75 0.22 13.75
CA ARG A 108 -4.84 0.07 12.78
C ARG A 108 -6.18 -0.03 13.49
N ARG A 109 -7.10 0.90 13.19
CA ARG A 109 -8.48 0.89 13.67
C ARG A 109 -9.41 0.40 12.58
N GLN A 110 -10.28 -0.56 12.89
CA GLN A 110 -11.40 -0.93 12.02
C GLN A 110 -12.61 -0.03 12.31
N GLN A 111 -13.29 0.40 11.25
CA GLN A 111 -14.46 1.28 11.29
C GLN A 111 -15.44 0.82 10.21
N THR A 112 -16.73 0.99 10.47
CA THR A 112 -17.77 0.78 9.45
C THR A 112 -17.71 1.90 8.40
N VAL A 113 -18.19 1.62 7.19
CA VAL A 113 -18.24 2.64 6.11
C VAL A 113 -19.06 3.87 6.53
N GLY A 114 -20.14 3.67 7.29
CA GLY A 114 -20.95 4.75 7.85
C GLY A 114 -20.19 5.63 8.84
N GLU A 115 -19.31 5.04 9.66
CA GLU A 115 -18.45 5.79 10.60
C GLU A 115 -17.32 6.54 9.90
N LEU A 116 -16.96 6.21 8.66
CA LEU A 116 -15.95 6.93 7.87
C LEU A 116 -16.50 8.17 7.15
N ARG A 117 -17.82 8.21 6.97
CA ARG A 117 -18.53 9.27 6.26
C ARG A 117 -18.77 10.51 7.14
N SER A 118 -18.82 11.69 6.51
CA SER A 118 -19.28 12.95 7.09
C SER A 118 -20.64 13.31 6.49
N SER A 119 -21.48 14.03 7.25
CA SER A 119 -22.77 14.54 6.76
C SER A 119 -22.63 15.52 5.59
N SER A 120 -21.46 16.15 5.45
CA SER A 120 -21.14 17.10 4.39
C SER A 120 -20.64 16.46 3.10
N ASP A 121 -20.40 15.14 3.07
CA ASP A 121 -19.85 14.49 1.88
C ASP A 121 -20.93 14.15 0.87
N ASP A 122 -20.65 14.46 -0.40
CA ASP A 122 -21.38 13.89 -1.51
C ASP A 122 -21.24 12.35 -1.50
N PRO A 123 -22.36 11.59 -1.46
CA PRO A 123 -22.32 10.14 -1.43
C PRO A 123 -21.50 9.54 -2.57
N THR A 124 -21.70 10.04 -3.79
CA THR A 124 -21.05 9.51 -5.00
C THR A 124 -19.53 9.65 -4.91
N THR A 125 -19.07 10.83 -4.51
CA THR A 125 -17.64 11.13 -4.34
C THR A 125 -17.03 10.28 -3.22
N PHE A 126 -17.76 10.09 -2.11
CA PHE A 126 -17.30 9.24 -1.01
C PHE A 126 -17.13 7.78 -1.43
N ASP A 127 -18.13 7.20 -2.09
CA ASP A 127 -18.10 5.80 -2.53
C ASP A 127 -17.01 5.56 -3.58
N GLN A 128 -16.85 6.49 -4.53
CA GLN A 128 -15.76 6.46 -5.50
C GLN A 128 -14.39 6.55 -4.82
N THR A 129 -14.24 7.40 -3.81
CA THR A 129 -12.99 7.52 -3.05
C THR A 129 -12.67 6.20 -2.36
N LEU A 130 -13.66 5.60 -1.69
CA LEU A 130 -13.48 4.32 -0.99
C LEU A 130 -13.08 3.20 -1.96
N ALA A 131 -13.73 3.12 -3.13
CA ALA A 131 -13.39 2.15 -4.16
C ALA A 131 -11.95 2.33 -4.66
N ILE A 132 -11.52 3.56 -4.98
CA ILE A 132 -10.15 3.83 -5.46
C ILE A 132 -9.11 3.43 -4.41
N LEU A 133 -9.36 3.74 -3.13
CA LEU A 133 -8.45 3.37 -2.04
C LEU A 133 -8.38 1.85 -1.83
N ALA A 134 -9.50 1.14 -1.95
CA ALA A 134 -9.55 -0.31 -1.83
C ALA A 134 -8.89 -1.01 -3.03
N ASP A 135 -9.19 -0.57 -4.25
CA ASP A 135 -8.59 -1.09 -5.48
C ASP A 135 -7.08 -0.85 -5.53
N SER A 136 -6.65 0.31 -5.00
CA SER A 136 -5.23 0.63 -4.83
C SER A 136 -4.61 0.01 -3.58
N ARG A 137 -5.33 -0.85 -2.86
CA ARG A 137 -4.87 -1.60 -1.68
C ARG A 137 -4.39 -0.73 -0.51
N LEU A 138 -4.78 0.55 -0.47
CA LEU A 138 -4.47 1.46 0.64
C LEU A 138 -5.39 1.24 1.85
N ILE A 139 -6.57 0.67 1.61
CA ILE A 139 -7.48 0.17 2.64
C ILE A 139 -7.92 -1.24 2.30
N THR A 140 -8.34 -2.00 3.31
CA THR A 140 -9.00 -3.29 3.12
C THR A 140 -10.45 -3.15 3.57
N THR A 141 -11.38 -3.54 2.71
CA THR A 141 -12.78 -3.71 3.07
C THR A 141 -13.02 -5.18 3.35
N SER A 142 -13.44 -5.50 4.57
CA SER A 142 -14.01 -6.81 4.86
C SER A 142 -15.45 -6.74 4.43
N GLY A 143 -15.82 -7.43 3.34
CA GLY A 143 -17.22 -7.67 3.06
C GLY A 143 -17.78 -8.50 4.20
N GLU A 144 -18.91 -8.07 4.78
CA GLU A 144 -19.83 -9.06 5.34
C GLU A 144 -20.22 -9.96 4.18
N GLU A 145 -19.63 -11.15 4.09
CA GLU A 145 -20.27 -12.27 3.40
C GLU A 145 -21.57 -12.52 4.15
N GLY A 146 -22.66 -11.94 3.64
CA GLY A 146 -24.02 -12.34 3.95
C GLY A 146 -24.43 -13.52 3.08
#